data_AF-A0A179B5A4-F1
#
_entry.id   AF-A0A179B5A4-F1
#
_cell.length_a   1.000
_cell.length_b   1.000
_cell.length_c   1.000
_cell.angle_alpha   90.00
_cell.angle_beta   90.00
_cell.angle_gamma   90.00
#
_symmetry.space_group_name_H-M   'P 1'
#
loop_
_entity.id
_entity.type
_entity.pdbx_description
1 polymer ?
#
loop_
_entity_poly.entity_id
_entity_poly.type
_entity_poly.pdbx_seq_one_letter_code
_entity_poly.pdbx_strand_id
1 'polypeptide(L)'
;MKGFDAKGLTGDGTDQGAVNILAVKPGSMQRYFDGMMSNAASLQGATMNAFRESFLGTMPSIVRNLSVLAHIHGETLAAEQLIFKQARKKVVEAIEGAMKAFAEIPGGGSGFDMLINILVWGCMALSLPFGGAGASTASIIGGVGNLALTAVKDVKAEMKHYEADSYEGIMNELEKSFKDINSNLKKGEQRIEDNLAANLKAVLGDRNNNDFKTTSFHLLPAPIRDTAGQTKMDRNAVDQLTIGDGSTGGYMSDIAADLESAAKTLRGISMQDLIRRDEEVGIRYGIGPSSTFADLREVIYELLIDLKWRVDEGNVNLRAAMHDFEEQDAQSQQLMDRITNNIEQGSGMDPWDRKHPQKLETLRPNTGQEAVG
;
A
#
# COMPACT_ATOMS: atom_id res chain seq x y z
N MET A 1 6.59 -18.86 -12.94
CA MET A 1 5.43 -18.79 -12.01
C MET A 1 5.16 -20.19 -11.49
N LYS A 2 5.56 -20.50 -10.25
CA LYS A 2 5.06 -21.68 -9.53
C LYS A 2 3.77 -21.25 -8.84
N GLY A 3 2.67 -21.92 -9.20
CA GLY A 3 1.32 -21.53 -8.85
C GLY A 3 1.02 -21.59 -7.35
N PHE A 4 0.03 -20.79 -6.98
CA PHE A 4 -0.75 -20.88 -5.74
C PHE A 4 -0.95 -22.35 -5.34
N ASP A 5 -0.32 -22.77 -4.25
CA ASP A 5 -0.44 -24.13 -3.75
C ASP A 5 -1.84 -24.33 -3.15
N ALA A 6 -2.56 -25.33 -3.65
CA ALA A 6 -3.98 -25.56 -3.45
C ALA A 6 -4.31 -26.23 -2.09
N LYS A 7 -3.75 -25.73 -0.98
CA LYS A 7 -4.06 -26.23 0.37
C LYS A 7 -4.99 -25.25 1.07
N GLY A 8 -6.29 -25.49 0.93
CA GLY A 8 -7.34 -24.69 1.56
C GLY A 8 -7.28 -24.68 3.10
N LEU A 9 -8.18 -23.88 3.69
CA LEU A 9 -8.33 -23.63 5.13
C LEU A 9 -8.48 -24.92 5.95
N THR A 10 -7.74 -25.04 7.05
CA THR A 10 -7.97 -26.07 8.08
C THR A 10 -9.21 -25.74 8.92
N GLY A 11 -9.71 -26.70 9.69
CA GLY A 11 -10.95 -26.58 10.47
C GLY A 11 -10.94 -25.51 11.58
N ASP A 12 -9.75 -25.06 11.99
CA ASP A 12 -9.51 -23.91 12.88
C ASP A 12 -9.41 -22.57 12.13
N GLY A 13 -9.55 -22.64 10.80
CA GLY A 13 -9.45 -21.59 9.80
C GLY A 13 -8.08 -20.92 9.65
N THR A 14 -6.99 -21.60 10.02
CA THR A 14 -5.70 -21.26 9.42
C THR A 14 -5.70 -21.65 7.93
N ASP A 15 -5.28 -20.74 7.06
CA ASP A 15 -5.06 -21.04 5.64
C ASP A 15 -3.64 -21.57 5.49
N GLN A 16 -3.46 -22.87 5.19
CA GLN A 16 -2.13 -23.43 4.94
C GLN A 16 -1.48 -22.85 3.67
N GLY A 17 -2.28 -22.22 2.80
CA GLY A 17 -1.83 -21.44 1.65
C GLY A 17 -1.78 -19.93 1.90
N ALA A 18 -2.06 -19.43 3.12
CA ALA A 18 -1.79 -18.03 3.44
C ALA A 18 -0.30 -17.78 3.19
N VAL A 19 -0.03 -16.88 2.23
CA VAL A 19 1.31 -16.35 2.02
C VAL A 19 1.82 -15.92 3.38
N ASN A 20 2.91 -16.51 3.84
CA ASN A 20 3.56 -16.04 5.05
C ASN A 20 4.20 -14.69 4.71
N ILE A 21 3.41 -13.61 4.74
CA ILE A 21 3.84 -12.25 4.35
C ILE A 21 4.98 -11.77 5.29
N LEU A 22 5.10 -12.37 6.48
CA LEU A 22 6.26 -12.22 7.38
C LEU A 22 7.58 -12.79 6.85
N ALA A 23 7.54 -13.70 5.88
CA ALA A 23 8.74 -14.31 5.31
C ALA A 23 9.35 -13.46 4.18
N VAL A 24 8.81 -12.26 3.92
CA VAL A 24 9.39 -11.32 2.95
C VAL A 24 10.73 -10.85 3.49
N LYS A 25 11.81 -11.27 2.82
CA LYS A 25 13.17 -10.82 3.12
C LYS A 25 13.23 -9.30 3.00
N PRO A 26 14.06 -8.59 3.81
CA PRO A 26 14.30 -7.17 3.64
C PRO A 26 14.61 -6.84 2.18
N GLY A 27 13.91 -5.85 1.63
CA GLY A 27 14.08 -5.43 0.24
C GLY A 27 15.45 -4.81 -0.02
N SER A 28 15.85 -4.75 -1.28
CA SER A 28 17.11 -4.18 -1.76
C SER A 28 17.31 -2.71 -1.40
N MET A 29 16.24 -1.94 -1.21
CA MET A 29 16.30 -0.50 -0.91
C MET A 29 17.09 -0.16 0.35
N GLN A 30 17.04 -0.98 1.41
CA GLN A 30 17.82 -0.71 2.62
C GLN A 30 19.32 -0.70 2.33
N ARG A 31 19.79 -1.67 1.54
CA ARG A 31 21.18 -1.74 1.09
C ARG A 31 21.57 -0.52 0.26
N TYR A 32 20.67 -0.01 -0.57
CA TYR A 32 20.91 1.20 -1.36
C TYR A 32 21.05 2.43 -0.47
N PHE A 33 20.19 2.60 0.54
CA PHE A 33 20.31 3.68 1.52
C PHE A 33 21.63 3.63 2.30
N ASP A 34 22.06 2.44 2.75
CA ASP A 34 23.34 2.27 3.44
C ASP A 34 24.52 2.65 2.53
N GLY A 35 24.44 2.28 1.24
CA GLY A 35 25.41 2.67 0.21
C GLY A 35 25.43 4.18 -0.02
N MET A 36 24.26 4.82 -0.08
CA MET A 36 24.15 6.28 -0.22
C MET A 36 24.76 7.01 0.99
N MET A 37 24.42 6.58 2.20
CA MET A 37 24.93 7.18 3.43
C MET A 37 26.46 7.10 3.52
N SER A 38 27.04 5.98 3.10
CA SER A 38 28.50 5.79 3.08
C SER A 38 29.20 6.74 2.11
N ASN A 39 28.66 6.93 0.90
CA ASN A 39 29.25 7.79 -0.13
C ASN A 39 29.01 9.28 0.14
N ALA A 40 27.86 9.62 0.73
CA ALA A 40 27.53 11.00 1.05
C ALA A 40 28.50 11.66 2.02
N ALA A 41 29.22 10.89 2.86
CA ALA A 41 30.25 11.40 3.78
C ALA A 41 31.37 12.18 3.06
N SER A 42 31.62 11.87 1.79
CA SER A 42 32.63 12.54 0.95
C SER A 42 32.18 13.88 0.38
N LEU A 43 30.93 14.28 0.61
CA LEU A 43 30.33 15.49 0.06
C LEU A 43 30.09 16.52 1.19
N GLN A 44 30.52 17.78 1.04
CA GLN A 44 30.43 18.81 2.08
C GLN A 44 30.09 20.19 1.52
N GLY A 45 29.17 20.88 2.19
CA GLY A 45 28.74 22.24 1.86
C GLY A 45 27.27 22.46 2.21
N ALA A 46 26.85 23.73 2.20
CA ALA A 46 25.46 24.08 2.55
C ALA A 46 24.45 23.39 1.62
N THR A 47 24.72 23.37 0.32
CA THR A 47 23.85 22.73 -0.68
C THR A 47 23.85 21.20 -0.58
N MET A 48 24.96 20.58 -0.13
CA MET A 48 25.02 19.14 0.09
C MET A 48 24.25 18.72 1.35
N ASN A 49 24.18 19.60 2.36
CA ASN A 49 23.36 19.34 3.53
C ASN A 49 21.87 19.28 3.17
N ALA A 50 21.39 20.10 2.24
CA ALA A 50 20.01 20.02 1.74
C ALA A 50 19.73 18.69 1.02
N PHE A 51 20.65 18.24 0.16
CA PHE A 51 20.57 16.91 -0.47
C PHE A 51 20.50 15.79 0.58
N ARG A 52 21.37 15.83 1.59
CA ARG A 52 21.39 14.85 2.68
C ARG A 52 20.08 14.87 3.48
N GLU A 53 19.57 16.04 3.83
CA GLU A 53 18.32 16.17 4.59
C GLU A 53 17.15 15.54 3.83
N SER A 54 17.03 15.84 2.53
CA SER A 54 15.95 15.28 1.69
C SER A 54 16.13 13.78 1.43
N PHE A 55 17.23 13.36 0.83
CA PHE A 55 17.39 11.99 0.31
C PHE A 55 17.94 10.98 1.33
N LEU A 56 18.69 11.41 2.35
CA LEU A 56 19.19 10.50 3.39
C LEU A 56 18.39 10.61 4.69
N GLY A 57 17.86 11.78 4.99
CA GLY A 57 17.04 12.02 6.18
C GLY A 57 15.58 11.63 5.97
N THR A 58 14.93 12.22 4.97
CA THR A 58 13.48 12.12 4.80
C THR A 58 13.04 10.95 3.91
N MET A 59 13.70 10.72 2.77
CA MET A 59 13.30 9.67 1.82
C MET A 59 13.17 8.25 2.42
N PRO A 60 14.08 7.76 3.29
CA PRO A 60 13.90 6.43 3.90
C PRO A 60 12.60 6.31 4.70
N SER A 61 12.21 7.39 5.38
CA SER A 61 10.96 7.44 6.14
C SER A 61 9.74 7.42 5.22
N ILE A 62 9.77 8.18 4.11
CA ILE A 62 8.70 8.16 3.10
C ILE A 62 8.56 6.77 2.47
N VAL A 63 9.67 6.14 2.07
CA VAL A 63 9.65 4.77 1.51
C VAL A 63 9.05 3.77 2.50
N ARG A 64 9.42 3.88 3.78
CA ARG A 64 8.83 3.05 4.84
C ARG A 64 7.32 3.31 4.96
N ASN A 65 6.88 4.56 4.96
CA ASN A 65 5.47 4.92 5.07
C ASN A 65 4.65 4.43 3.87
N LEU A 66 5.17 4.54 2.65
CA LEU A 66 4.55 4.00 1.43
C LEU A 66 4.49 2.47 1.46
N SER A 67 5.54 1.82 1.97
CA SER A 67 5.53 0.37 2.18
C SER A 67 4.42 -0.04 3.15
N VAL A 68 4.26 0.63 4.28
CA VAL A 68 3.16 0.40 5.23
C VAL A 68 1.80 0.56 4.54
N LEU A 69 1.62 1.62 3.77
CA LEU A 69 0.37 1.89 3.05
C LEU A 69 0.04 0.80 2.01
N ALA A 70 1.05 0.33 1.27
CA ALA A 70 0.90 -0.77 0.33
C ALA A 70 0.55 -2.10 1.03
N HIS A 71 1.08 -2.35 2.23
CA HIS A 71 0.71 -3.51 3.04
C HIS A 71 -0.76 -3.44 3.49
N ILE A 72 -1.22 -2.30 4.02
CA ILE A 72 -2.63 -2.08 4.39
C ILE A 72 -3.57 -2.35 3.21
N HIS A 73 -3.20 -1.85 2.02
CA HIS A 73 -3.92 -2.12 0.79
C HIS A 73 -3.96 -3.63 0.49
N GLY A 74 -2.84 -4.34 0.55
CA GLY A 74 -2.79 -5.79 0.34
C GLY A 74 -3.57 -6.62 1.37
N GLU A 75 -3.45 -6.29 2.66
CA GLU A 75 -4.13 -6.98 3.77
C GLU A 75 -5.66 -6.83 3.70
N THR A 76 -6.13 -5.70 3.18
CA THR A 76 -7.55 -5.50 2.90
C THR A 76 -8.11 -6.51 1.90
N LEU A 77 -7.34 -6.84 0.85
CA LEU A 77 -7.74 -7.86 -0.12
C LEU A 77 -7.80 -9.25 0.53
N ALA A 78 -6.85 -9.57 1.42
CA ALA A 78 -6.85 -10.82 2.17
C ALA A 78 -8.04 -10.92 3.14
N ALA A 79 -8.39 -9.81 3.79
CA ALA A 79 -9.55 -9.73 4.68
C ALA A 79 -10.85 -9.99 3.93
N GLU A 80 -11.04 -9.36 2.77
CA GLU A 80 -12.20 -9.60 1.92
C GLU A 80 -12.29 -11.06 1.47
N GLN A 81 -11.16 -11.65 1.07
CA GLN A 81 -11.10 -13.07 0.70
C GLN A 81 -11.54 -13.99 1.85
N LEU A 82 -11.10 -13.72 3.09
CA LEU A 82 -11.42 -14.54 4.26
C LEU A 82 -12.88 -14.37 4.69
N ILE A 83 -13.42 -13.15 4.65
CA ILE A 83 -14.85 -12.88 4.88
C ILE A 83 -15.70 -13.72 3.94
N PHE A 84 -15.36 -13.73 2.64
CA PHE A 84 -16.11 -14.48 1.64
C PHE A 84 -15.97 -16.00 1.78
N LYS A 85 -14.76 -16.50 2.04
CA LYS A 85 -14.55 -17.93 2.32
C LYS A 85 -15.43 -18.36 3.50
N GLN A 86 -15.49 -17.54 4.56
CA GLN A 86 -16.32 -17.85 5.72
C GLN A 86 -17.81 -17.74 5.43
N ALA A 87 -18.25 -16.75 4.65
CA ALA A 87 -19.65 -16.63 4.25
C ALA A 87 -20.12 -17.87 3.49
N ARG A 88 -19.31 -18.37 2.54
CA ARG A 88 -19.59 -19.61 1.80
C ARG A 88 -19.71 -20.83 2.72
N LYS A 89 -18.80 -20.95 3.70
CA LYS A 89 -18.87 -22.02 4.71
C LYS A 89 -20.18 -21.96 5.50
N LYS A 90 -20.62 -20.77 5.90
CA LYS A 90 -21.87 -20.60 6.65
C LYS A 90 -23.13 -20.91 5.84
N VAL A 91 -23.12 -20.63 4.54
CA VAL A 91 -24.21 -21.07 3.65
C VAL A 91 -24.33 -22.60 3.67
N VAL A 92 -23.22 -23.33 3.59
CA VAL A 92 -23.23 -24.80 3.65
C VAL A 92 -23.71 -25.29 5.01
N GLU A 93 -23.18 -24.73 6.11
CA GLU A 93 -23.62 -25.09 7.47
C GLU A 93 -25.12 -24.85 7.70
N ALA A 94 -25.68 -23.76 7.16
CA ALA A 94 -27.12 -23.48 7.23
C ALA A 94 -27.95 -24.52 6.48
N ILE A 95 -27.52 -24.92 5.28
CA ILE A 95 -28.19 -25.97 4.48
C ILE A 95 -28.12 -27.31 5.21
N GLU A 96 -26.95 -27.70 5.72
CA GLU A 96 -26.79 -28.94 6.49
C GLU A 96 -27.63 -28.94 7.77
N GLY A 97 -27.71 -27.80 8.46
CA GLY A 97 -28.56 -27.61 9.64
C GLY A 97 -30.04 -27.79 9.30
N ALA A 98 -30.53 -27.13 8.26
CA ALA A 98 -31.91 -27.28 7.81
C ALA A 98 -32.23 -28.71 7.34
N MET A 99 -31.31 -29.37 6.63
CA MET A 99 -31.48 -30.78 6.22
C MET A 99 -31.67 -31.71 7.42
N LYS A 100 -30.91 -31.51 8.51
CA LYS A 100 -31.06 -32.28 9.76
C LYS A 100 -32.41 -31.96 10.42
N ALA A 101 -32.77 -30.67 10.51
CA ALA A 101 -34.06 -30.26 11.06
C ALA A 101 -35.24 -30.90 10.31
N PHE A 102 -35.20 -30.95 8.97
CA PHE A 102 -36.22 -31.62 8.17
C PHE A 102 -36.35 -33.12 8.48
N ALA A 103 -35.25 -33.81 8.76
CA ALA A 103 -35.25 -35.23 9.09
C ALA A 103 -35.81 -35.51 10.49
N GLU A 104 -35.77 -34.54 11.40
CA GLU A 104 -36.16 -34.69 12.81
C GLU A 104 -37.62 -34.29 13.09
N ILE A 105 -38.32 -33.63 12.15
CA ILE A 105 -39.74 -33.27 12.28
C ILE A 105 -40.61 -34.45 12.75
N PRO A 106 -40.50 -35.68 12.16
CA PRO A 106 -41.35 -36.79 12.58
C PRO A 106 -41.12 -37.24 14.03
N GLY A 107 -39.97 -36.87 14.63
CA GLY A 107 -39.59 -37.19 16.01
C GLY A 107 -39.85 -36.07 17.02
N GLY A 108 -40.44 -34.95 16.61
CA GLY A 108 -40.69 -33.78 17.48
C GLY A 108 -39.46 -32.89 17.70
N GLY A 109 -38.38 -33.07 16.93
CA GLY A 109 -37.24 -32.16 16.93
C GLY A 109 -37.58 -30.84 16.22
N SER A 110 -37.02 -29.72 16.72
CA SER A 110 -37.37 -28.39 16.24
C SER A 110 -36.16 -27.52 15.95
N GLY A 111 -35.88 -27.24 14.67
CA GLY A 111 -34.93 -26.22 14.25
C GLY A 111 -33.47 -26.64 14.14
N PHE A 112 -32.57 -25.65 14.01
CA PHE A 112 -31.13 -25.86 13.94
C PHE A 112 -30.33 -24.69 14.54
N ASP A 113 -29.10 -24.98 14.93
CA ASP A 113 -28.18 -23.98 15.48
C ASP A 113 -27.09 -23.65 14.46
N MET A 114 -26.68 -22.38 14.41
CA MET A 114 -25.54 -21.96 13.60
C MET A 114 -24.75 -20.85 14.29
N LEU A 115 -23.44 -21.04 14.32
CA LEU A 115 -22.49 -20.03 14.80
C LEU A 115 -22.15 -19.04 13.67
N ILE A 116 -22.66 -17.81 13.75
CA ILE A 116 -22.32 -16.71 12.85
C ILE A 116 -21.02 -16.04 13.32
N ASN A 117 -19.94 -16.18 12.55
CA ASN A 117 -18.62 -15.61 12.90
C ASN A 117 -17.87 -14.99 11.72
N ILE A 118 -18.55 -14.67 10.60
CA ILE A 118 -17.93 -14.09 9.39
C ILE A 118 -17.13 -12.82 9.70
N LEU A 119 -17.69 -11.95 10.54
CA LEU A 119 -17.05 -10.72 10.98
C LEU A 119 -15.78 -10.95 11.82
N VAL A 120 -15.74 -12.02 12.62
CA VAL A 120 -14.55 -12.40 13.41
C VAL A 120 -13.41 -12.73 12.45
N TRP A 121 -13.71 -13.50 11.40
CA TRP A 121 -12.74 -13.87 10.37
C TRP A 121 -12.18 -12.67 9.60
N GLY A 122 -13.04 -11.73 9.21
CA GLY A 122 -12.60 -10.48 8.57
C GLY A 122 -11.72 -9.62 9.48
N CYS A 123 -12.10 -9.48 10.76
CA CYS A 123 -11.30 -8.72 11.71
C CYS A 123 -9.99 -9.42 12.10
N MET A 124 -9.93 -10.76 12.09
CA MET A 124 -8.67 -11.48 12.30
C MET A 124 -7.68 -11.18 11.18
N ALA A 125 -8.13 -11.19 9.92
CA ALA A 125 -7.31 -10.84 8.77
C ALA A 125 -6.77 -9.40 8.83
N LEU A 126 -7.62 -8.46 9.26
CA LEU A 126 -7.27 -7.05 9.52
C LEU A 126 -6.49 -6.82 10.83
N SER A 127 -6.16 -7.88 11.56
CA SER A 127 -5.33 -7.83 12.77
C SER A 127 -4.02 -8.58 12.61
N LEU A 128 -3.74 -9.06 11.40
CA LEU A 128 -2.43 -9.61 11.09
C LEU A 128 -1.45 -8.42 11.00
N PRO A 129 -0.52 -8.23 11.95
CA PRO A 129 0.50 -7.18 11.93
C PRO A 129 1.65 -7.69 11.08
N PHE A 130 1.37 -8.34 9.95
CA PHE A 130 2.15 -9.50 9.53
C PHE A 130 2.02 -10.68 10.55
N GLY A 131 0.88 -11.40 10.64
CA GLY A 131 0.86 -12.74 11.28
C GLY A 131 0.96 -12.88 12.83
N GLY A 132 0.36 -12.00 13.64
CA GLY A 132 0.36 -12.10 15.11
C GLY A 132 -0.85 -11.46 15.77
N ALA A 133 -1.47 -12.08 16.76
CA ALA A 133 -2.77 -11.64 17.30
C ALA A 133 -2.78 -10.18 17.83
N GLY A 134 -3.50 -9.27 17.15
CA GLY A 134 -3.91 -7.96 17.70
C GLY A 134 -4.04 -6.85 16.66
N ALA A 135 -4.94 -5.89 16.89
CA ALA A 135 -5.07 -4.67 16.06
C ALA A 135 -3.70 -4.03 15.84
N SER A 136 -3.23 -3.97 14.60
CA SER A 136 -1.95 -3.39 14.24
C SER A 136 -2.15 -1.92 13.84
N THR A 137 -1.82 -1.01 14.74
CA THR A 137 -1.59 0.39 14.36
C THR A 137 -0.18 0.50 13.84
N ALA A 138 -0.02 0.85 12.56
CA ALA A 138 1.29 1.13 11.99
C ALA A 138 1.61 2.61 12.23
N SER A 139 2.64 2.86 13.02
CA SER A 139 3.15 4.21 13.24
C SER A 139 3.74 4.76 11.93
N ILE A 140 3.27 5.93 11.49
CA ILE A 140 3.86 6.68 10.39
C ILE A 140 4.89 7.63 10.96
N ILE A 141 6.02 7.75 10.28
CA ILE A 141 7.05 8.73 10.61
C ILE A 141 6.65 10.04 9.92
N GLY A 142 6.35 11.09 10.69
CA GLY A 142 5.89 12.38 10.17
C GLY A 142 4.60 12.87 10.85
N GLY A 143 4.00 13.94 10.30
CA GLY A 143 2.87 14.66 10.87
C GLY A 143 1.50 13.99 10.73
N VAL A 144 1.39 12.89 9.97
CA VAL A 144 0.10 12.20 9.72
C VAL A 144 -0.32 11.28 10.89
N GLY A 145 0.57 10.99 11.84
CA GLY A 145 0.25 10.18 13.03
C GLY A 145 0.32 8.67 12.78
N ASN A 146 -0.78 7.94 12.98
CA ASN A 146 -0.83 6.48 12.80
C ASN A 146 -1.76 6.12 11.64
N LEU A 147 -1.34 5.19 10.77
CA LEU A 147 -2.29 4.44 9.95
C LEU A 147 -2.81 3.27 10.78
N ALA A 148 -4.10 2.99 10.65
CA ALA A 148 -4.73 1.94 11.42
C ALA A 148 -5.24 0.84 10.49
N LEU A 149 -4.93 -0.41 10.85
CA LEU A 149 -5.75 -1.56 10.48
C LEU A 149 -6.65 -1.82 11.69
N THR A 150 -7.87 -1.28 11.68
CA THR A 150 -8.72 -1.26 12.87
C THR A 150 -9.31 -2.64 13.12
N ALA A 151 -8.62 -3.49 13.88
CA ALA A 151 -9.24 -4.68 14.43
C ALA A 151 -10.14 -4.29 15.61
N VAL A 152 -11.44 -4.51 15.44
CA VAL A 152 -12.43 -4.18 16.46
C VAL A 152 -12.35 -5.22 17.57
N LYS A 153 -11.97 -4.80 18.79
CA LYS A 153 -11.86 -5.64 19.98
C LYS A 153 -13.20 -6.24 20.45
N ASP A 154 -14.32 -5.80 19.86
CA ASP A 154 -15.68 -6.15 20.27
C ASP A 154 -16.42 -7.07 19.28
N VAL A 155 -15.72 -7.72 18.34
CA VAL A 155 -16.36 -8.71 17.47
C VAL A 155 -16.42 -10.06 18.15
N LYS A 156 -17.63 -10.56 18.35
CA LYS A 156 -17.87 -11.90 18.89
C LYS A 156 -18.62 -12.73 17.87
N ALA A 157 -18.33 -14.03 17.87
CA ALA A 157 -19.19 -14.99 17.21
C ALA A 157 -20.55 -15.00 17.92
N GLU A 158 -21.61 -15.10 17.13
CA GLU A 158 -22.99 -15.12 17.61
C GLU A 158 -23.57 -16.50 17.35
N MET A 159 -23.98 -17.20 18.40
CA MET A 159 -24.75 -18.45 18.24
C MET A 159 -26.20 -18.06 17.96
N LYS A 160 -26.73 -18.50 16.82
CA LYS A 160 -28.12 -18.29 16.47
C LYS A 160 -28.88 -19.60 16.48
N HIS A 161 -30.05 -19.56 17.11
CA HIS A 161 -31.00 -20.65 17.21
C HIS A 161 -32.16 -20.38 16.25
N TYR A 162 -32.39 -21.29 15.31
CA TYR A 162 -33.39 -21.21 14.26
C TYR A 162 -34.49 -22.22 14.56
N GLU A 163 -35.40 -21.87 15.48
CA GLU A 163 -36.46 -22.76 15.99
C GLU A 163 -37.60 -22.92 14.98
N ALA A 164 -37.96 -24.17 14.65
CA ALA A 164 -39.11 -24.48 13.79
C ALA A 164 -39.59 -25.92 13.99
N ASP A 165 -40.90 -26.14 14.01
CA ASP A 165 -41.56 -27.44 14.25
C ASP A 165 -42.32 -27.99 13.02
N SER A 166 -42.21 -27.30 11.88
CA SER A 166 -42.88 -27.64 10.63
C SER A 166 -41.96 -27.45 9.44
N TYR A 167 -42.31 -28.09 8.32
CA TYR A 167 -41.57 -27.95 7.06
C TYR A 167 -41.49 -26.48 6.62
N GLU A 168 -42.63 -25.76 6.65
CA GLU A 168 -42.68 -24.35 6.28
C GLU A 168 -41.88 -23.48 7.26
N GLY A 169 -41.95 -23.78 8.56
CA GLY A 169 -41.14 -23.13 9.58
C GLY A 169 -39.64 -23.26 9.30
N ILE A 170 -39.16 -24.47 8.97
CA ILE A 170 -37.74 -24.71 8.67
C ILE A 170 -37.31 -23.96 7.40
N MET A 171 -38.18 -23.89 6.38
CA MET A 171 -37.88 -23.13 5.16
C MET A 171 -37.74 -21.63 5.45
N ASN A 172 -38.65 -21.06 6.26
CA ASN A 172 -38.60 -19.66 6.67
C ASN A 172 -37.34 -19.35 7.50
N GLU A 173 -36.97 -20.24 8.41
CA GLU A 173 -35.76 -20.09 9.22
C GLU A 173 -34.48 -20.28 8.40
N LEU A 174 -34.47 -21.15 7.39
CA LEU A 174 -33.37 -21.24 6.42
C LEU A 174 -33.21 -19.92 5.63
N GLU A 175 -34.29 -19.32 5.15
CA GLU A 175 -34.24 -18.00 4.49
C GLU A 175 -33.67 -16.92 5.43
N LYS A 176 -34.12 -16.91 6.68
CA LYS A 176 -33.63 -16.00 7.72
C LYS A 176 -32.14 -16.22 8.01
N SER A 177 -31.67 -17.46 7.99
CA SER A 177 -30.24 -17.78 8.15
C SER A 177 -29.38 -17.19 7.02
N PHE A 178 -29.86 -17.21 5.77
CA PHE A 178 -29.17 -16.55 4.65
C PHE A 178 -29.18 -15.03 4.77
N LYS A 179 -30.29 -14.44 5.25
CA LYS A 179 -30.34 -13.00 5.56
C LYS A 179 -29.34 -12.61 6.65
N ASP A 180 -29.19 -13.44 7.68
CA ASP A 180 -28.22 -13.23 8.75
C ASP A 180 -26.77 -13.33 8.28
N ILE A 181 -26.46 -14.34 7.46
CA ILE A 181 -25.16 -14.49 6.79
C ILE A 181 -24.84 -13.25 5.97
N ASN A 182 -25.78 -12.79 5.13
CA ASN A 182 -25.58 -11.61 4.29
C ASN A 182 -25.45 -10.32 5.13
N SER A 183 -26.19 -10.19 6.22
CA SER A 183 -26.05 -9.07 7.16
C SER A 183 -24.65 -9.04 7.80
N ASN A 184 -24.11 -10.20 8.19
CA ASN A 184 -22.77 -10.29 8.76
C ASN A 184 -21.68 -10.00 7.72
N LEU A 185 -21.86 -10.48 6.48
CA LEU A 185 -21.02 -10.15 5.33
C LEU A 185 -20.97 -8.63 5.07
N LYS A 186 -22.14 -7.99 4.96
CA LYS A 186 -22.26 -6.52 4.76
C LYS A 186 -21.51 -5.74 5.84
N LYS A 187 -21.64 -6.15 7.11
CA LYS A 187 -20.91 -5.52 8.23
C LYS A 187 -19.39 -5.70 8.11
N GLY A 188 -18.93 -6.83 7.61
CA GLY A 188 -17.50 -7.09 7.37
C GLY A 188 -16.94 -6.17 6.29
N GLU A 189 -17.64 -6.12 5.15
CA GLU A 189 -17.24 -5.29 4.00
C GLU A 189 -17.28 -3.79 4.31
N GLN A 190 -18.31 -3.33 5.04
CA GLN A 190 -18.39 -1.92 5.44
C GLN A 190 -17.19 -1.51 6.29
N ARG A 191 -16.71 -2.38 7.17
CA ARG A 191 -15.54 -2.08 8.00
C ARG A 191 -14.25 -2.02 7.21
N ILE A 192 -14.12 -2.89 6.21
CA ILE A 192 -13.01 -2.82 5.26
C ILE A 192 -13.05 -1.47 4.53
N GLU A 193 -14.21 -1.09 4.03
CA GLU A 193 -14.39 0.19 3.33
C GLU A 193 -14.06 1.39 4.23
N ASP A 194 -14.58 1.41 5.46
CA ASP A 194 -14.31 2.48 6.42
C ASP A 194 -12.82 2.58 6.74
N ASN A 195 -12.11 1.45 6.81
CA ASN A 195 -10.68 1.40 7.03
C ASN A 195 -9.89 1.97 5.84
N LEU A 196 -10.22 1.54 4.62
CA LEU A 196 -9.62 2.09 3.40
C LEU A 196 -9.87 3.59 3.30
N ALA A 197 -11.10 4.05 3.56
CA ALA A 197 -11.47 5.46 3.50
C ALA A 197 -10.73 6.30 4.56
N ALA A 198 -10.55 5.77 5.76
CA ALA A 198 -9.79 6.44 6.82
C ALA A 198 -8.30 6.61 6.44
N ASN A 199 -7.67 5.55 5.93
CA ASN A 199 -6.27 5.59 5.48
C ASN A 199 -6.10 6.51 4.27
N LEU A 200 -7.00 6.45 3.29
CA LEU A 200 -7.03 7.37 2.15
C LEU A 200 -7.14 8.83 2.61
N LYS A 201 -8.05 9.13 3.55
CA LYS A 201 -8.19 10.47 4.12
C LYS A 201 -6.92 10.94 4.83
N ALA A 202 -6.24 10.06 5.56
CA ALA A 202 -5.00 10.39 6.25
C ALA A 202 -3.88 10.76 5.26
N VAL A 203 -3.71 9.96 4.20
CA VAL A 203 -2.73 10.21 3.13
C VAL A 203 -3.04 11.50 2.38
N LEU A 204 -4.31 11.72 2.02
CA LEU A 204 -4.72 12.94 1.35
C LEU A 204 -4.56 14.19 2.24
N GLY A 205 -4.60 14.01 3.56
CA GLY A 205 -4.33 15.06 4.54
C GLY A 205 -2.86 15.50 4.59
N ASP A 206 -1.92 14.65 4.18
CA ASP A 206 -0.48 14.97 4.15
C ASP A 206 -0.12 16.05 3.13
N ARG A 207 -1.00 16.36 2.16
CA ARG A 207 -0.78 17.36 1.10
C ARG A 207 -0.24 18.70 1.62
N ASN A 208 -0.74 19.11 2.79
CA ASN A 208 -0.48 20.43 3.33
C ASN A 208 0.81 20.46 4.18
N ASN A 209 1.47 19.32 4.40
CA ASN A 209 2.74 19.26 5.11
C ASN A 209 3.85 19.73 4.16
N ASN A 210 4.58 20.76 4.58
CA ASN A 210 5.61 21.42 3.79
C ASN A 210 6.96 21.53 4.52
N ASP A 211 7.15 20.73 5.58
CA ASP A 211 8.39 20.62 6.33
C ASP A 211 8.94 19.19 6.19
N PHE A 212 10.25 19.07 5.90
CA PHE A 212 10.97 17.81 5.75
C PHE A 212 10.85 16.89 6.98
N LYS A 213 10.52 17.44 8.15
CA LYS A 213 10.32 16.70 9.42
C LYS A 213 8.88 16.24 9.63
N THR A 214 7.92 16.88 8.96
CA THR A 214 6.49 16.60 9.15
C THR A 214 5.84 15.94 7.94
N THR A 215 6.51 15.93 6.79
CA THR A 215 6.01 15.29 5.59
C THR A 215 6.10 13.77 5.69
N SER A 216 5.01 13.07 5.34
CA SER A 216 4.91 11.62 5.57
C SER A 216 4.93 10.80 4.28
N PHE A 217 4.35 11.29 3.19
CA PHE A 217 4.15 10.49 1.97
C PHE A 217 4.80 11.07 0.71
N HIS A 218 5.27 12.32 0.74
CA HIS A 218 5.84 12.97 -0.43
C HIS A 218 7.19 13.61 -0.14
N LEU A 219 8.09 13.61 -1.12
CA LEU A 219 9.40 14.23 -0.94
C LEU A 219 9.32 15.69 -1.39
N LEU A 220 9.62 16.62 -0.48
CA LEU A 220 9.64 18.04 -0.81
C LEU A 220 10.77 18.36 -1.80
N PRO A 221 10.57 19.35 -2.69
CA PRO A 221 11.61 19.81 -3.59
C PRO A 221 12.87 20.21 -2.81
N ALA A 222 14.02 19.65 -3.20
CA ALA A 222 15.32 19.97 -2.60
C ALA A 222 16.38 20.28 -3.68
N PRO A 223 16.16 21.32 -4.51
CA PRO A 223 17.10 21.64 -5.58
C PRO A 223 18.43 22.19 -5.02
N ILE A 224 19.52 21.69 -5.57
CA ILE A 224 20.86 22.25 -5.46
C ILE A 224 20.93 23.43 -6.43
N ARG A 225 21.07 24.64 -5.88
CA ARG A 225 20.99 25.90 -6.64
C ARG A 225 22.33 26.53 -6.97
N ASP A 226 23.35 26.28 -6.17
CA ASP A 226 24.67 26.89 -6.31
C ASP A 226 25.72 26.00 -5.64
N THR A 227 26.92 26.00 -6.21
CA THR A 227 28.11 25.29 -5.71
C THR A 227 29.09 26.20 -4.97
N ALA A 228 28.91 27.53 -4.97
CA ALA A 228 29.83 28.49 -4.34
C ALA A 228 29.98 28.31 -2.81
N GLY A 229 29.06 27.57 -2.17
CA GLY A 229 29.13 27.18 -0.76
C GLY A 229 29.61 25.74 -0.50
N GLN A 230 30.12 25.04 -1.53
CA GLN A 230 30.66 23.69 -1.40
C GLN A 230 32.12 23.71 -1.00
N THR A 231 32.47 22.88 -0.03
CA THR A 231 33.85 22.76 0.46
C THR A 231 34.52 21.47 0.02
N LYS A 232 33.73 20.47 -0.41
CA LYS A 232 34.24 19.20 -0.95
C LYS A 232 33.15 18.48 -1.76
N MET A 233 33.47 18.08 -2.98
CA MET A 233 32.64 17.18 -3.79
C MET A 233 33.56 16.18 -4.50
N ASP A 234 33.35 14.89 -4.26
CA ASP A 234 34.18 13.82 -4.82
C ASP A 234 33.44 13.16 -5.99
N ARG A 235 34.05 13.20 -7.19
CA ARG A 235 33.47 12.68 -8.43
C ARG A 235 33.05 11.21 -8.29
N ASN A 236 33.92 10.38 -7.73
CA ASN A 236 33.64 8.95 -7.56
C ASN A 236 32.45 8.72 -6.62
N ALA A 237 32.35 9.47 -5.51
CA ALA A 237 31.21 9.39 -4.61
C ALA A 237 29.90 9.82 -5.30
N VAL A 238 29.92 10.88 -6.11
CA VAL A 238 28.76 11.32 -6.91
C VAL A 238 28.36 10.25 -7.92
N ASP A 239 29.32 9.64 -8.60
CA ASP A 239 29.04 8.59 -9.59
C ASP A 239 28.46 7.34 -8.90
N GLN A 240 29.01 6.92 -7.75
CA GLN A 240 28.46 5.84 -6.93
C GLN A 240 27.04 6.11 -6.43
N LEU A 241 26.70 7.36 -6.12
CA LEU A 241 25.32 7.72 -5.71
C LEU A 241 24.34 7.65 -6.88
N THR A 242 24.78 8.08 -8.07
CA THR A 242 23.86 8.38 -9.17
C THR A 242 23.76 7.25 -10.19
N ILE A 243 24.85 6.91 -10.88
CA ILE A 243 24.85 5.94 -12.00
C ILE A 243 25.59 4.63 -11.70
N GLY A 244 26.51 4.65 -10.73
CA GLY A 244 27.42 3.55 -10.41
C GLY A 244 28.57 3.41 -11.40
N ASP A 245 29.41 2.41 -11.15
CA ASP A 245 30.56 2.06 -12.01
C ASP A 245 30.28 0.83 -12.92
N GLY A 246 29.02 0.37 -12.96
CA GLY A 246 28.60 -0.84 -13.69
C GLY A 246 28.77 -2.16 -12.90
N SER A 247 29.43 -2.13 -11.74
CA SER A 247 29.59 -3.26 -10.82
C SER A 247 29.09 -2.98 -9.39
N THR A 248 29.21 -1.75 -8.93
CA THR A 248 28.77 -1.21 -7.64
C THR A 248 28.30 0.25 -7.78
N GLY A 249 27.45 0.72 -6.88
CA GLY A 249 26.88 2.07 -6.92
C GLY A 249 25.58 2.15 -7.72
N GLY A 250 25.20 3.35 -8.13
CA GLY A 250 23.93 3.63 -8.82
C GLY A 250 22.74 3.64 -7.86
N TYR A 251 22.98 3.85 -6.56
CA TYR A 251 22.00 3.59 -5.51
C TYR A 251 20.67 4.33 -5.69
N MET A 252 20.71 5.60 -6.10
CA MET A 252 19.50 6.38 -6.36
C MET A 252 18.77 5.87 -7.61
N SER A 253 19.49 5.53 -8.68
CA SER A 253 18.88 4.91 -9.87
C SER A 253 18.25 3.55 -9.56
N ASP A 254 18.88 2.74 -8.71
CA ASP A 254 18.33 1.47 -8.24
C ASP A 254 17.08 1.67 -7.37
N ILE A 255 17.06 2.68 -6.50
CA ILE A 255 15.86 3.05 -5.74
C ILE A 255 14.72 3.47 -6.69
N ALA A 256 15.01 4.32 -7.70
CA ALA A 256 14.02 4.72 -8.69
C ALA A 256 13.47 3.52 -9.47
N ALA A 257 14.32 2.56 -9.85
CA ALA A 257 13.91 1.34 -10.52
C ALA A 257 13.01 0.46 -9.63
N ASP A 258 13.35 0.29 -8.35
CA ASP A 258 12.53 -0.47 -7.40
C ASP A 258 11.18 0.22 -7.15
N LEU A 259 11.13 1.55 -7.06
CA LEU A 259 9.89 2.33 -6.95
C LEU A 259 9.00 2.15 -8.18
N GLU A 260 9.56 2.23 -9.38
CA GLU A 260 8.82 2.01 -10.63
C GLU A 260 8.28 0.57 -10.73
N SER A 261 9.09 -0.41 -10.34
CA SER A 261 8.70 -1.82 -10.30
C SER A 261 7.52 -2.05 -9.34
N ALA A 262 7.57 -1.44 -8.15
CA ALA A 262 6.48 -1.48 -7.18
C ALA A 262 5.20 -0.83 -7.75
N ALA A 263 5.31 0.35 -8.37
CA ALA A 263 4.19 1.05 -8.98
C ALA A 263 3.53 0.24 -10.12
N LYS A 264 4.34 -0.41 -10.97
CA LYS A 264 3.86 -1.31 -12.04
C LYS A 264 3.12 -2.52 -11.48
N THR A 265 3.69 -3.15 -10.44
CA THR A 265 3.09 -4.30 -9.77
C THR A 265 1.73 -3.95 -9.17
N LEU A 266 1.63 -2.79 -8.53
CA LEU A 266 0.41 -2.33 -7.87
C LEU A 266 -0.76 -2.15 -8.85
N ARG A 267 -0.53 -1.59 -10.04
CA ARG A 267 -1.57 -1.41 -11.07
C ARG A 267 -2.16 -2.71 -11.61
N GLY A 268 -1.45 -3.83 -11.46
CA GLY A 268 -1.97 -5.15 -11.82
C GLY A 268 -2.99 -5.74 -10.83
N ILE A 269 -3.22 -5.07 -9.69
CA ILE A 269 -4.07 -5.59 -8.62
C ILE A 269 -5.45 -4.94 -8.69
N SER A 270 -6.50 -5.76 -8.82
CA SER A 270 -7.89 -5.32 -8.91
C SER A 270 -8.79 -6.21 -8.07
N MET A 271 -9.56 -5.59 -7.17
CA MET A 271 -10.59 -6.27 -6.39
C MET A 271 -11.89 -6.42 -7.21
N GLN A 272 -12.21 -5.43 -8.05
CA GLN A 272 -13.46 -5.40 -8.83
C GLN A 272 -13.56 -6.55 -9.83
N ASP A 273 -12.43 -7.00 -10.39
CA ASP A 273 -12.40 -8.13 -11.33
C ASP A 273 -12.71 -9.47 -10.66
N LEU A 274 -12.57 -9.55 -9.34
CA LEU A 274 -12.73 -10.77 -8.54
C LEU A 274 -14.06 -10.82 -7.79
N ILE A 275 -14.65 -9.67 -7.46
CA ILE A 275 -15.87 -9.53 -6.66
C ILE A 275 -16.99 -9.02 -7.55
N ARG A 276 -17.56 -9.92 -8.36
CA ARG A 276 -18.86 -9.72 -9.00
C ARG A 276 -19.81 -10.80 -8.54
N ARG A 277 -20.95 -10.38 -8.01
CA ARG A 277 -21.98 -11.21 -7.39
C ARG A 277 -23.34 -10.54 -7.57
N ASP A 278 -24.36 -11.26 -7.17
CA ASP A 278 -25.73 -10.73 -7.09
C ASP A 278 -25.79 -9.43 -6.30
N GLU A 279 -26.65 -8.50 -6.74
CA GLU A 279 -26.72 -7.14 -6.18
C GLU A 279 -27.19 -7.11 -4.72
N GLU A 280 -27.90 -8.14 -4.26
CA GLU A 280 -28.39 -8.22 -2.89
C GLU A 280 -27.30 -8.67 -1.89
N VAL A 281 -26.21 -9.28 -2.38
CA VAL A 281 -25.16 -9.90 -1.57
C VAL A 281 -24.03 -8.90 -1.29
N GLY A 282 -23.77 -8.63 -0.02
CA GLY A 282 -22.75 -7.66 0.40
C GLY A 282 -23.13 -6.20 0.10
N ILE A 283 -22.18 -5.29 0.24
CA ILE A 283 -22.41 -3.85 0.03
C ILE A 283 -22.35 -3.46 -1.45
N ARG A 284 -22.90 -2.29 -1.77
CA ARG A 284 -22.81 -1.60 -3.07
C ARG A 284 -23.17 -2.49 -4.27
N TYR A 285 -24.37 -3.06 -4.32
CA TYR A 285 -24.83 -3.83 -5.49
C TYR A 285 -23.86 -4.94 -5.91
N GLY A 286 -23.28 -5.63 -4.92
CA GLY A 286 -22.43 -6.78 -5.16
C GLY A 286 -20.98 -6.48 -5.53
N ILE A 287 -20.53 -5.23 -5.56
CA ILE A 287 -19.11 -4.90 -5.86
C ILE A 287 -18.23 -4.71 -4.61
N GLY A 288 -18.81 -4.76 -3.41
CA GLY A 288 -18.04 -4.69 -2.16
C GLY A 288 -17.26 -3.37 -2.00
N PRO A 289 -16.12 -3.39 -1.30
CA PRO A 289 -15.27 -2.21 -1.07
C PRO A 289 -14.33 -1.86 -2.25
N SER A 290 -14.58 -2.44 -3.44
CA SER A 290 -13.66 -2.39 -4.58
C SER A 290 -13.34 -0.98 -5.09
N SER A 291 -14.29 -0.03 -5.02
CA SER A 291 -14.06 1.35 -5.43
C SER A 291 -13.01 2.03 -4.55
N THR A 292 -13.21 2.01 -3.23
CA THR A 292 -12.28 2.66 -2.29
C THR A 292 -10.92 1.96 -2.25
N PHE A 293 -10.91 0.65 -2.50
CA PHE A 293 -9.67 -0.10 -2.70
C PHE A 293 -8.90 0.42 -3.92
N ALA A 294 -9.59 0.62 -5.05
CA ALA A 294 -8.99 1.18 -6.27
C ALA A 294 -8.52 2.63 -6.09
N ASP A 295 -9.26 3.46 -5.35
CA ASP A 295 -8.87 4.84 -5.04
C ASP A 295 -7.56 4.87 -4.23
N LEU A 296 -7.46 4.04 -3.18
CA LEU A 296 -6.23 3.94 -2.39
C LEU A 296 -5.05 3.41 -3.21
N ARG A 297 -5.30 2.40 -4.06
CA ARG A 297 -4.30 1.88 -5.00
C ARG A 297 -3.72 2.98 -5.89
N GLU A 298 -4.60 3.83 -6.45
CA GLU A 298 -4.19 4.88 -7.35
C GLU A 298 -3.32 5.91 -6.64
N VAL A 299 -3.72 6.38 -5.45
CA VAL A 299 -2.91 7.32 -4.66
C VAL A 299 -1.53 6.73 -4.32
N ILE A 300 -1.44 5.45 -3.92
CA ILE A 300 -0.14 4.81 -3.68
C ILE A 300 0.69 4.78 -4.97
N TYR A 301 0.07 4.43 -6.11
CA TYR A 301 0.75 4.41 -7.41
C TYR A 301 1.30 5.80 -7.77
N GLU A 302 0.49 6.85 -7.65
CA GLU A 302 0.87 8.23 -7.96
C GLU A 302 2.00 8.71 -7.05
N LEU A 303 1.96 8.40 -5.75
CA LEU A 303 3.03 8.72 -4.79
C LEU A 303 4.35 8.00 -5.12
N LEU A 304 4.31 6.73 -5.53
CA LEU A 304 5.51 5.99 -5.94
C LEU A 304 6.15 6.59 -7.19
N ILE A 305 5.33 7.00 -8.16
CA ILE A 305 5.81 7.63 -9.40
C ILE A 305 6.34 9.03 -9.17
N ASP A 306 5.69 9.84 -8.32
CA ASP A 306 6.22 11.15 -7.93
C ASP A 306 7.57 10.99 -7.21
N LEU A 307 7.65 10.08 -6.21
CA LEU A 307 8.90 9.83 -5.49
C LEU A 307 10.01 9.35 -6.43
N LYS A 308 9.71 8.43 -7.37
CA LYS A 308 10.67 8.01 -8.40
C LYS A 308 11.20 9.22 -9.17
N TRP A 309 10.30 10.07 -9.66
CA TRP A 309 10.69 11.26 -10.42
C TRP A 309 11.56 12.20 -9.59
N ARG A 310 11.24 12.39 -8.29
CA ARG A 310 12.06 13.19 -7.36
C ARG A 310 13.47 12.62 -7.20
N VAL A 311 13.60 11.29 -7.15
CA VAL A 311 14.91 10.61 -7.09
C VAL A 311 15.68 10.78 -8.40
N ASP A 312 15.03 10.64 -9.55
CA ASP A 312 15.65 10.83 -10.87
C ASP A 312 16.14 12.29 -11.05
N GLU A 313 15.35 13.28 -10.66
CA GLU A 313 15.78 14.69 -10.73
C GLU A 313 16.86 15.01 -9.69
N GLY A 314 16.79 14.41 -8.49
CA GLY A 314 17.86 14.50 -7.49
C GLY A 314 19.19 13.96 -8.02
N ASN A 315 19.15 12.87 -8.77
CA ASN A 315 20.31 12.31 -9.48
C ASN A 315 20.90 13.29 -10.49
N VAL A 316 20.05 13.83 -11.37
CA VAL A 316 20.47 14.77 -12.42
C VAL A 316 21.04 16.04 -11.80
N ASN A 317 20.40 16.56 -10.76
CA ASN A 317 20.82 17.77 -10.07
C ASN A 317 22.15 17.60 -9.32
N LEU A 318 22.38 16.45 -8.67
CA LEU A 318 23.67 16.15 -8.03
C LEU A 318 24.81 16.04 -9.06
N ARG A 319 24.57 15.44 -10.23
CA ARG A 319 25.58 15.35 -11.29
C ARG A 319 25.90 16.71 -11.89
N ALA A 320 24.88 17.52 -12.16
CA ALA A 320 25.05 18.89 -12.66
C ALA A 320 25.82 19.76 -11.66
N ALA A 321 25.54 19.60 -10.36
CA ALA A 321 26.29 20.30 -9.32
C ALA A 321 27.78 19.94 -9.28
N MET A 322 28.10 18.66 -9.50
CA MET A 322 29.51 18.24 -9.55
C MET A 322 30.21 18.77 -10.81
N HIS A 323 29.52 18.82 -11.94
CA HIS A 323 30.07 19.44 -13.17
C HIS A 323 30.33 20.93 -12.99
N ASP A 324 29.37 21.67 -12.42
CA ASP A 324 29.52 23.09 -12.11
C ASP A 324 30.66 23.35 -11.11
N PHE A 325 30.84 22.45 -10.13
CA PHE A 325 31.95 22.52 -9.19
C PHE A 325 33.34 22.35 -9.86
N GLU A 326 33.43 21.51 -10.90
CA GLU A 326 34.67 21.24 -11.65
C GLU A 326 34.99 22.32 -12.68
N GLU A 327 33.99 22.79 -13.44
CA GLU A 327 34.20 23.66 -14.60
C GLU A 327 33.95 25.15 -14.31
N GLN A 328 33.00 25.46 -13.42
CA GLN A 328 32.60 26.82 -13.02
C GLN A 328 32.28 27.76 -14.19
N ASP A 329 31.63 27.22 -15.23
CA ASP A 329 31.35 27.94 -16.46
C ASP A 329 29.86 28.35 -16.62
N ALA A 330 29.58 29.22 -17.59
CA ALA A 330 28.24 29.76 -17.79
C ALA A 330 27.23 28.70 -18.29
N GLN A 331 27.70 27.62 -18.94
CA GLN A 331 26.83 26.57 -19.44
C GLN A 331 26.37 25.65 -18.30
N SER A 332 27.27 25.33 -17.38
CA SER A 332 27.01 24.56 -16.16
C SER A 332 25.97 25.26 -15.28
N GLN A 333 26.09 26.59 -15.10
CA GLN A 333 25.11 27.39 -14.36
C GLN A 333 23.72 27.38 -15.02
N GLN A 334 23.66 27.53 -16.34
CA GLN A 334 22.37 27.47 -17.07
C GLN A 334 21.69 26.11 -16.96
N LEU A 335 22.47 25.03 -16.95
CA LEU A 335 21.95 23.67 -16.73
C LEU A 335 21.39 23.52 -15.31
N MET A 336 22.11 24.02 -14.30
CA MET A 336 21.67 24.03 -12.89
C MET A 336 20.36 24.80 -12.69
N ASP A 337 20.23 25.99 -13.28
CA ASP A 337 19.01 26.79 -13.23
C ASP A 337 17.82 26.07 -13.88
N ARG A 338 18.05 25.42 -15.02
CA ARG A 338 17.00 24.64 -15.70
C ARG A 338 16.51 23.48 -14.83
N ILE A 339 17.42 22.72 -14.24
CA ILE A 339 17.08 21.57 -13.37
C ILE A 339 16.35 22.06 -12.12
N THR A 340 16.82 23.15 -11.50
CA THR A 340 16.15 23.76 -10.34
C THR A 340 14.70 24.13 -10.64
N ASN A 341 14.47 24.81 -11.77
CA ASN A 341 13.12 25.19 -12.19
C ASN A 341 12.21 23.96 -12.42
N ASN A 342 12.75 22.88 -12.99
CA ASN A 342 11.99 21.64 -13.18
C ASN A 342 11.62 20.99 -11.84
N ILE A 343 12.57 20.88 -10.91
CA ILE A 343 12.35 20.33 -9.56
C ILE A 343 11.24 21.10 -8.84
N GLU A 344 11.20 22.43 -8.98
CA GLU A 344 10.16 23.27 -8.40
C GLU A 344 8.79 23.08 -9.05
N GLN A 345 8.73 22.85 -10.36
CA GLN A 345 7.49 22.54 -11.07
C GLN A 345 6.92 21.17 -10.72
N GLY A 346 7.78 20.20 -10.38
CA GLY A 346 7.39 18.84 -9.99
C GLY A 346 7.14 17.91 -11.16
N SER A 347 6.76 16.66 -10.84
CA SER A 347 6.60 15.57 -11.81
C SER A 347 5.41 15.71 -12.76
N GLY A 348 4.51 16.67 -12.48
CA GLY A 348 3.18 16.75 -13.10
C GLY A 348 2.20 15.69 -12.60
N MET A 349 2.61 14.78 -11.71
CA MET A 349 1.74 13.86 -11.00
C MET A 349 1.14 14.58 -9.78
N ASP A 350 -0.18 14.53 -9.62
CA ASP A 350 -0.87 15.05 -8.41
C ASP A 350 -1.58 13.90 -7.66
N PRO A 351 -0.90 13.25 -6.71
CA PRO A 351 -1.48 12.22 -5.83
C PRO A 351 -2.70 12.66 -5.01
N TRP A 352 -3.02 13.96 -5.02
CA TRP A 352 -4.12 14.55 -4.26
C TRP A 352 -5.25 15.07 -5.14
N ASP A 353 -5.18 14.91 -6.45
CA ASP A 353 -6.31 15.19 -7.33
C ASP A 353 -7.38 14.11 -7.13
N ARG A 354 -8.65 14.54 -6.98
CA ARG A 354 -9.80 13.63 -6.85
C ARG A 354 -10.28 13.12 -8.22
N LYS A 355 -9.73 13.65 -9.31
CA LYS A 355 -10.03 13.24 -10.69
C LYS A 355 -8.89 12.37 -11.20
N HIS A 356 -8.89 11.09 -10.83
CA HIS A 356 -7.93 10.11 -11.36
C HIS A 356 -8.32 9.69 -12.79
N PRO A 357 -7.90 10.48 -13.79
CA PRO A 357 -7.09 9.90 -14.85
C PRO A 357 -6.04 10.91 -15.33
N GLN A 358 -4.75 10.69 -15.03
CA GLN A 358 -3.68 11.46 -15.67
C GLN A 358 -2.75 10.58 -16.51
N LYS A 359 -2.56 11.03 -17.74
CA LYS A 359 -1.88 10.33 -18.84
C LYS A 359 -0.39 10.17 -18.54
N LEU A 360 0.13 8.97 -18.76
CA LEU A 360 1.56 8.62 -18.78
C LEU A 360 2.42 9.45 -19.76
N GLU A 361 1.83 10.32 -20.58
CA GLU A 361 2.52 10.95 -21.73
C GLU A 361 3.50 12.09 -21.38
N THR A 362 3.62 12.52 -20.11
CA THR A 362 4.54 13.60 -19.71
C THR A 362 5.71 13.16 -18.84
N LEU A 363 5.80 11.89 -18.44
CA LEU A 363 6.92 11.37 -17.65
C LEU A 363 8.11 11.02 -18.57
N ARG A 364 8.79 12.03 -19.10
CA ARG A 364 10.15 11.84 -19.64
C ARG A 364 11.14 12.40 -18.63
N PRO A 365 11.96 11.56 -17.98
CA PRO A 365 13.18 12.03 -17.35
C PRO A 365 13.97 12.82 -18.39
N ASN A 366 14.58 13.95 -18.02
CA ASN A 366 15.59 14.55 -18.87
C ASN A 366 16.74 13.55 -19.00
N THR A 367 16.79 12.83 -20.11
CA THR A 367 17.96 12.06 -20.54
C THR A 367 19.03 13.04 -20.99
N GLY A 368 19.56 13.82 -20.06
CA GLY A 368 20.73 14.70 -20.25
C GLY A 368 22.04 13.92 -20.41
N GLN A 369 21.98 12.62 -20.72
CA GLN A 369 23.15 11.78 -20.98
C GLN A 369 23.86 12.13 -22.30
N GLU A 370 23.31 13.01 -23.14
CA GLU A 370 23.91 13.36 -24.43
C GLU A 370 24.71 14.67 -24.42
N ALA A 371 24.82 15.39 -23.29
CA ALA A 371 25.52 16.69 -23.24
C ALA A 371 26.77 16.73 -22.34
N VAL A 372 27.09 15.65 -21.64
CA VAL A 372 28.31 15.57 -20.81
C VAL A 372 29.00 14.25 -21.10
N GLY A 373 29.86 14.27 -22.13
CA GLY A 373 30.79 13.20 -22.48
C GLY A 373 32.21 13.68 -22.30
#